data_AF-A0A235B127-F1
#
_entry.id   AF-A0A235B127-F1
#
_cell.length_a   1.000
_cell.length_b   1.000
_cell.length_c   1.000
_cell.angle_alpha   90.00
_cell.angle_beta   90.00
_cell.angle_gamma   90.00
#
_symmetry.space_group_name_H-M   'P 1'
#
loop_
_entity.id
_entity.type
_entity.pdbx_description
1 polymer ?
#
loop_
_entity_poly.entity_id
_entity_poly.type
_entity_poly.pdbx_seq_one_letter_code
_entity_poly.pdbx_strand_id
1 'polypeptide(L)' 'VVICAGQEPNRALAQPLIDSGKTVHLIGGCDVAMELDARRAIAQGTRLALAI' A
#
# COMPACT_ATOMS: atom_id res chain seq x y z
N VAL A 1 9.33 -28.05 -4.79
CA VAL A 1 8.03 -27.42 -5.12
C VAL A 1 8.17 -25.93 -4.87
N VAL A 2 7.78 -25.06 -5.81
CA VAL A 2 7.78 -23.59 -5.64
C VAL A 2 6.33 -23.12 -5.52
N ILE A 3 6.05 -22.24 -4.56
CA ILE A 3 4.69 -21.74 -4.32
C ILE A 3 4.59 -20.29 -4.80
N CYS A 4 3.72 -20.06 -5.79
CA CYS A 4 3.43 -18.73 -6.36
C CYS A 4 1.94 -18.40 -6.22
N ALA A 5 1.42 -18.39 -4.98
CA ALA A 5 -0.01 -18.28 -4.70
C ALA A 5 -0.53 -16.83 -4.57
N GLY A 6 0.13 -15.87 -5.24
CA GLY A 6 -0.23 -14.45 -5.19
C GLY A 6 0.45 -13.66 -4.06
N GLN A 7 -0.15 -12.52 -3.71
CA GLN A 7 0.40 -11.54 -2.78
C GLN A 7 -0.69 -11.02 -1.84
N GLU A 8 -0.28 -10.65 -0.62
CA GLU A 8 -1.15 -10.02 0.38
C GLU A 8 -0.62 -8.61 0.72
N PRO A 9 -1.50 -7.64 1.06
CA PRO A 9 -1.07 -6.31 1.47
C PRO A 9 -0.30 -6.36 2.80
N ASN A 10 0.91 -5.78 2.84
CA ASN A 10 1.64 -5.62 4.10
C ASN A 10 1.30 -4.26 4.75
N ARG A 11 0.56 -4.31 5.87
CA ARG A 11 0.10 -3.12 6.62
C ARG A 11 0.62 -3.06 8.06
N ALA A 12 1.75 -3.70 8.36
CA ALA A 12 2.23 -3.87 9.74
C ALA A 12 2.32 -2.58 10.57
N LEU A 13 2.58 -1.43 9.93
CA LEU A 13 2.69 -0.12 10.60
C LEU A 13 1.40 0.72 10.54
N ALA A 14 0.40 0.34 9.75
CA ALA A 14 -0.78 1.17 9.52
C ALA A 14 -1.53 1.44 10.84
N GLN A 15 -1.92 0.37 11.54
CA GLN A 15 -2.66 0.49 12.80
C GLN A 15 -1.80 1.11 13.93
N PRO A 16 -0.55 0.67 14.17
CA PRO A 16 0.28 1.28 15.20
C PRO A 16 0.49 2.79 15.03
N LEU A 17 0.62 3.27 13.78
CA LEU A 17 0.78 4.70 13.50
C LEU A 17 -0.53 5.47 13.73
N ILE A 18 -1.68 4.90 13.32
CA ILE A 18 -3.01 5.46 13.62
C ILE A 18 -3.23 5.56 15.13
N ASP A 19 -2.93 4.49 15.87
CA ASP A 19 -3.07 4.44 17.33
C ASP A 19 -2.16 5.46 18.04
N SER A 20 -1.03 5.80 17.42
CA SER A 20 -0.13 6.87 17.89
C SER A 20 -0.58 8.30 17.53
N GLY A 21 -1.79 8.46 16.97
CA GLY A 21 -2.35 9.75 16.59
C GLY A 21 -1.69 10.39 15.37
N LYS A 22 -1.01 9.61 14.52
CA LYS A 22 -0.38 10.12 13.30
C LYS A 22 -1.33 10.05 12.13
N THR A 23 -1.28 11.05 11.26
CA THR A 23 -1.90 10.98 9.93
C THR A 23 -1.13 9.97 9.07
N VAL A 24 -1.85 9.00 8.49
CA VAL A 24 -1.27 7.91 7.70
C VAL A 24 -1.99 7.83 6.35
N HIS A 25 -1.22 7.60 5.28
CA HIS A 25 -1.72 7.31 3.94
C HIS A 25 -1.17 5.96 3.48
N LEU A 26 -2.01 5.12 2.88
CA LEU A 26 -1.60 3.85 2.25
C LEU A 26 -1.62 4.01 0.74
N ILE A 27 -0.58 3.50 0.06
CA ILE A 27 -0.46 3.52 -1.40
C ILE A 27 0.16 2.23 -1.93
N GLY A 28 -0.14 1.85 -3.18
CA GLY A 28 0.46 0.70 -3.84
C GLY A 28 0.07 -0.63 -3.18
N GLY A 29 1.04 -1.54 -3.07
CA GLY A 29 0.80 -2.92 -2.61
C GLY A 29 0.31 -3.04 -1.16
N CYS A 30 0.67 -2.10 -0.28
CA CYS A 30 0.16 -2.10 1.10
C CYS A 30 -1.30 -1.67 1.19
N ASP A 31 -1.80 -0.95 0.18
CA ASP A 31 -3.22 -0.66 0.03
C ASP A 31 -3.93 -1.84 -0.63
N VAL A 32 -3.53 -2.23 -1.84
CA VAL A 32 -4.12 -3.38 -2.56
C VAL A 32 -3.01 -4.21 -3.22
N ALA A 33 -2.96 -5.50 -2.90
CA ALA A 33 -1.95 -6.44 -3.44
C ALA A 33 -2.46 -7.35 -4.57
N MET A 34 -3.78 -7.47 -4.77
CA MET A 34 -4.31 -8.17 -5.94
C MET A 34 -4.00 -7.38 -7.21
N GLU A 35 -3.51 -8.10 -8.22
CA GLU A 35 -3.07 -7.57 -9.52
C GLU A 35 -2.11 -6.38 -9.39
N LEU A 36 -0.94 -6.62 -8.82
CA LEU A 36 0.07 -5.58 -8.59
C LEU A 36 0.75 -5.15 -9.89
N ASP A 37 0.11 -4.22 -10.60
CA ASP A 37 0.70 -3.46 -11.69
C ASP A 37 1.50 -2.27 -11.09
N ALA A 38 2.78 -2.14 -11.44
CA ALA A 38 3.64 -1.05 -10.94
C ALA A 38 3.11 0.35 -11.31
N ARG A 39 2.41 0.46 -12.44
CA ARG A 39 1.74 1.70 -12.89
C ARG A 39 0.65 2.13 -11.90
N ARG A 40 -0.11 1.23 -11.26
CA ARG A 40 -1.09 1.58 -10.21
C ARG A 40 -0.40 2.15 -9.00
N ALA A 41 0.66 1.48 -8.51
CA ALA A 41 1.41 1.94 -7.35
C ALA A 41 2.02 3.33 -7.60
N ILE A 42 2.63 3.54 -8.78
CA ILE A 42 3.19 4.84 -9.19
C ILE A 42 2.08 5.89 -9.28
N ALA A 43 1.00 5.61 -10.02
CA ALA A 43 -0.08 6.57 -10.21
C ALA A 43 -0.78 6.96 -8.90
N GLN A 44 -0.94 6.02 -7.95
CA GLN A 44 -1.50 6.33 -6.64
C GLN A 44 -0.58 7.23 -5.83
N GLY A 45 0.73 6.93 -5.80
CA GLY A 45 1.73 7.78 -5.16
C GLY A 45 1.77 9.19 -5.76
N THR A 46 1.75 9.30 -7.09
CA THR A 46 1.72 10.60 -7.79
C THR A 46 0.46 11.39 -7.45
N ARG A 47 -0.72 10.78 -7.46
CA ARG A 47 -1.97 11.47 -7.11
C ARG A 47 -1.95 11.98 -5.67
N LEU A 48 -1.48 11.16 -4.72
CA LEU A 48 -1.35 11.57 -3.32
C LEU A 48 -0.40 12.76 -3.17
N ALA A 49 0.78 12.71 -3.81
CA ALA A 49 1.76 13.79 -3.75
C ALA A 49 1.24 15.11 -4.33
N LEU A 50 0.32 15.07 -5.32
CA LEU A 50 -0.29 16.26 -5.92
C LEU A 50 -1.48 16.82 -5.10
N ALA A 51 -2.00 16.06 -4.15
CA ALA A 51 -3.24 16.39 -3.43
C ALA A 51 -3.02 16.71 -1.94
N ILE A 52 -1.80 16.53 -1.42
CA ILE A 52 -1.45 16.78 -0.01
C ILE A 52 -1.00 18.21 0.25
#